data_AF-A0A3D2FTX3-F1
#
_entry.id   AF-A0A3D2FTX3-F1
#
_cell.length_a   1.000
_cell.length_b   1.000
_cell.length_c   1.000
_cell.angle_alpha   90.00
_cell.angle_beta   90.00
_cell.angle_gamma   90.00
#
_symmetry.space_group_name_H-M   'P 1'
#
loop_
_entity.id
_entity.type
_entity.pdbx_description
1 polymer ?
#
loop_
_entity_poly.entity_id
_entity_poly.type
_entity_poly.pdbx_seq_one_letter_code
_entity_poly.pdbx_strand_id
1 'polypeptide(L)' 'MRKSLYLALLGSMIISTAIAGDVTGRVKYIGKPPKAKRLRMDADPVCAASHKETALAESFIVDADGNLANVIVYLN' A
#
# COMPACT_ATOMS: atom_id res chain seq x y z
N MET A 1 24.00 -41.89 5.04
CA MET A 1 22.75 -41.67 5.79
C MET A 1 22.65 -40.26 6.39
N ARG A 2 23.58 -39.81 7.26
CA ARG A 2 23.56 -38.43 7.81
C ARG A 2 23.58 -37.32 6.74
N LYS A 3 24.42 -37.42 5.71
CA LYS A 3 24.50 -36.41 4.62
C LYS A 3 23.21 -36.29 3.80
N SER A 4 22.57 -37.42 3.45
CA SER A 4 21.26 -37.42 2.77
C SER A 4 20.16 -36.83 3.63
N LEU A 5 20.21 -37.03 4.95
CA LEU A 5 19.24 -36.45 5.88
C LEU A 5 19.35 -34.92 5.92
N TYR A 6 20.58 -34.37 5.93
CA TYR A 6 20.79 -32.92 5.84
C TYR A 6 20.32 -32.31 4.52
N LEU A 7 20.54 -33.00 3.39
CA LEU A 7 20.04 -32.55 2.09
C LEU A 7 18.51 -32.54 2.02
N ALA A 8 17.84 -33.55 2.59
CA ALA A 8 16.38 -33.61 2.62
C ALA A 8 15.77 -32.49 3.47
N LEU A 9 16.40 -32.15 4.59
CA LEU A 9 15.95 -31.09 5.52
C LEU A 9 16.15 -29.69 4.95
N LEU A 10 17.24 -29.47 4.20
CA LEU A 10 17.43 -28.22 3.44
C LEU A 10 16.43 -28.12 2.27
N GLY A 11 16.13 -29.24 1.60
CA GLY A 11 15.16 -29.28 0.51
C GLY A 11 13.74 -28.93 0.95
N SER A 12 13.27 -29.42 2.09
CA SER A 12 11.90 -29.17 2.56
C SER A 12 11.65 -27.70 2.93
N MET A 13 12.66 -27.01 3.45
CA MET A 13 12.58 -25.57 3.77
C MET A 13 12.43 -24.73 2.49
N ILE A 14 13.15 -25.08 1.43
CA ILE A 14 13.10 -24.39 0.14
C ILE A 14 11.75 -24.62 -0.56
N ILE A 15 11.18 -25.81 -0.44
CA ILE A 15 9.86 -26.12 -1.02
C ILE A 15 8.75 -25.33 -0.32
N SER A 16 8.87 -25.11 0.99
CA SER A 16 7.85 -24.39 1.77
C SER A 16 7.67 -22.94 1.33
N THR A 17 8.75 -22.26 0.92
CA THR A 17 8.66 -20.87 0.44
C THR A 17 8.15 -20.76 -1.00
N ALA A 18 8.26 -21.82 -1.80
CA ALA A 18 7.80 -21.85 -3.19
C ALA A 18 6.28 -21.99 -3.34
N ILE A 19 5.56 -22.34 -2.26
CA ILE A 19 4.10 -22.57 -2.25
C ILE A 19 3.35 -21.38 -1.62
N ALA A 20 4.04 -20.27 -1.33
CA ALA A 20 3.38 -19.05 -0.89
C ALA A 20 2.51 -18.46 -2.03
N GLY A 21 1.31 -18.01 -1.70
CA GLY A 21 0.42 -17.31 -2.64
C GLY A 21 0.62 -15.80 -2.57
N ASP A 22 0.64 -15.15 -3.72
CA ASP A 22 0.73 -13.68 -3.82
C ASP A 22 -0.65 -13.04 -3.97
N VAL A 23 -0.88 -11.92 -3.29
CA VAL A 23 -2.05 -11.06 -3.51
C VAL A 23 -1.62 -9.90 -4.39
N THR A 24 -2.06 -9.92 -5.66
CA THR A 24 -1.74 -8.87 -6.63
C THR A 24 -3.00 -8.33 -7.28
N GLY A 25 -3.00 -7.04 -7.64
CA GLY A 25 -4.14 -6.42 -8.28
C GLY A 25 -4.08 -4.89 -8.27
N ARG A 26 -5.15 -4.27 -8.79
CA ARG A 26 -5.39 -2.83 -8.71
C ARG A 26 -6.71 -2.60 -8.00
N VAL A 27 -6.75 -1.65 -7.07
CA VAL A 27 -8.01 -1.24 -6.44
C VAL A 27 -8.58 -0.08 -7.24
N LYS A 28 -9.75 -0.33 -7.85
CA LYS A 28 -10.49 0.66 -8.62
C LYS A 28 -11.69 1.18 -7.86
N TYR A 29 -11.84 2.50 -7.83
CA TYR A 29 -13.05 3.17 -7.40
C TYR A 29 -14.03 3.28 -8.56
N ILE A 30 -15.29 2.86 -8.33
CA ILE A 30 -16.37 2.97 -9.31
C ILE A 30 -17.32 4.06 -8.86
N GLY A 31 -17.35 5.16 -9.61
CA GLY A 31 -18.22 6.30 -9.35
C GLY A 31 -17.51 7.64 -9.50
N LYS A 32 -18.19 8.71 -9.10
CA LYS A 32 -17.62 10.06 -9.10
C LYS A 32 -16.79 10.28 -7.83
N PRO A 33 -15.48 10.55 -7.93
CA PRO A 33 -14.66 10.76 -6.74
C PRO A 33 -15.16 11.98 -5.94
N PRO A 34 -15.11 11.93 -4.60
CA PRO A 34 -15.37 13.08 -3.76
C PRO A 34 -14.40 14.22 -4.10
N LYS A 35 -14.84 15.46 -3.93
CA LYS A 35 -13.96 16.62 -4.07
C LYS A 35 -12.89 16.59 -2.99
N ALA A 36 -11.64 16.84 -3.37
CA ALA A 36 -10.54 17.01 -2.43
C ALA A 36 -10.86 18.14 -1.45
N LYS A 37 -10.75 17.85 -0.15
CA LYS A 37 -10.96 18.84 0.92
C LYS A 37 -9.66 19.54 1.23
N ARG A 38 -9.72 20.78 1.72
CA ARG A 38 -8.56 21.47 2.27
C ARG A 38 -8.00 20.70 3.47
N LEU A 39 -6.69 20.49 3.49
CA LEU A 39 -5.97 19.99 4.65
C LEU A 39 -5.72 21.16 5.61
N ARG A 40 -6.01 20.96 6.90
CA ARG A 40 -5.74 21.96 7.93
C ARG A 40 -4.30 21.83 8.41
N MET A 41 -3.51 22.85 8.09
CA MET A 41 -2.08 22.94 8.45
C MET A 41 -1.80 23.97 9.55
N ASP A 42 -2.84 24.64 10.04
CA ASP A 42 -2.75 25.73 11.00
C ASP A 42 -2.69 25.27 12.46
N ALA A 43 -2.64 23.95 12.69
CA ALA A 43 -2.29 23.40 14.00
C ALA A 43 -0.81 23.66 14.37
N ASP A 44 0.05 23.87 13.37
CA ASP A 44 1.45 24.25 13.54
C ASP A 44 1.76 25.50 12.69
N PRO A 45 2.15 26.63 13.31
CA PRO A 45 2.48 27.87 12.58
C PRO A 45 3.59 27.72 11.54
N VAL A 46 4.59 26.87 11.79
CA VAL A 46 5.71 26.63 10.86
C VAL A 46 5.22 25.86 9.64
N CYS A 47 4.35 24.87 9.89
CA CYS A 47 3.73 24.09 8.84
C CYS A 47 2.89 25.00 7.92
N ALA A 48 2.03 25.83 8.49
CA ALA A 48 1.24 26.80 7.73
C ALA A 48 2.10 27.79 6.93
N ALA A 49 3.20 28.30 7.51
CA ALA A 49 4.08 29.25 6.84
C ALA A 49 4.93 28.63 5.70
N SER A 50 5.19 27.33 5.78
CA SER A 50 6.03 26.61 4.79
C SER A 50 5.31 26.34 3.46
N HIS A 51 3.98 26.38 3.44
CA HIS A 51 3.19 26.11 2.24
C HIS A 51 2.57 27.39 1.67
N LYS A 52 2.98 27.77 0.45
CA LYS A 52 2.41 28.92 -0.27
C LYS A 52 1.02 28.64 -0.84
N GLU A 53 0.76 27.38 -1.17
CA GLU A 53 -0.51 26.92 -1.73
C GLU A 53 -1.32 26.16 -0.69
N THR A 54 -2.64 26.10 -0.90
CA THR A 54 -3.52 25.35 -0.01
C THR A 54 -3.29 23.86 -0.20
N ALA A 55 -2.71 23.20 0.81
CA ALA A 55 -2.62 21.75 0.85
C ALA A 55 -4.01 21.11 0.83
N LEU A 56 -4.17 20.05 0.04
CA LEU A 56 -5.39 19.26 -0.06
C LEU A 56 -5.21 17.94 0.68
N ALA A 57 -6.30 17.40 1.21
CA ALA A 57 -6.31 16.10 1.83
C ALA A 57 -6.15 15.00 0.76
N GLU A 58 -5.16 14.14 0.95
CA GLU A 58 -4.77 13.07 0.02
C GLU A 58 -5.44 11.72 0.35
N SER A 59 -6.49 11.75 1.17
CA SER A 59 -7.20 10.55 1.61
C SER A 59 -7.98 9.85 0.50
N PHE A 60 -8.20 10.51 -0.64
CA PHE A 60 -8.96 9.96 -1.77
C PHE A 60 -8.43 10.49 -3.11
N ILE A 61 -7.27 9.97 -3.53
CA ILE A 61 -6.66 10.29 -4.82
C ILE A 61 -6.97 9.16 -5.79
N VAL A 62 -7.63 9.52 -6.89
CA VAL A 62 -8.04 8.61 -7.96
C VAL A 62 -7.58 9.18 -9.29
N ASP A 63 -6.99 8.33 -10.15
CA ASP A 63 -6.60 8.72 -11.50
C ASP A 63 -7.79 8.73 -12.48
N ALA A 64 -7.53 9.03 -13.75
CA ALA A 64 -8.57 9.07 -14.79
C ALA A 64 -9.22 7.69 -15.05
N ASP A 65 -8.53 6.59 -14.74
CA ASP A 65 -8.97 5.21 -14.94
C ASP A 65 -9.64 4.60 -13.71
N GLY A 66 -9.80 5.40 -12.64
CA GLY A 66 -10.40 4.98 -11.39
C GLY A 66 -9.45 4.31 -10.39
N ASN A 67 -8.14 4.25 -10.64
CA ASN A 67 -7.21 3.59 -9.73
C ASN A 67 -6.90 4.47 -8.51
N LEU A 68 -6.94 3.87 -7.31
CA LEU A 68 -6.53 4.55 -6.08
C LEU A 68 -5.02 4.63 -5.95
N ALA A 69 -4.48 5.81 -5.63
CA ALA A 69 -3.05 6.01 -5.38
C ALA A 69 -2.61 5.43 -4.03
N ASN A 70 -3.46 5.55 -3.01
CA ASN A 70 -3.17 5.17 -1.63
C ASN A 70 -4.14 4.07 -1.17
N VAL A 71 -3.62 2.86 -0.90
CA VAL A 71 -4.43 1.68 -0.51
C VAL A 71 -3.71 0.91 0.59
N ILE A 72 -4.45 0.55 1.64
CA ILE A 72 -4.00 -0.40 2.67
C ILE A 72 -4.77 -1.70 2.47
N VAL A 73 -4.05 -2.81 2.34
CA VAL A 73 -4.62 -4.16 2.25
C VAL A 73 -4.30 -4.88 3.55
N TYR A 74 -5.33 -5.40 4.22
CA TYR A 74 -5.21 -6.18 5.44
C TYR A 74 -5.59 -7.64 5.15
N LEU A 75 -4.72 -8.56 5.54
CA LEU A 75 -4.92 -10.01 5.46
C LEU A 75 -5.00 -10.56 6.89
N ASN A 76 -5.91 -11.51 7.11
CA ASN A 76 -6.17 -12.11 8.42
C ASN A 76 -5.52 -13.49 8.56
#